data_AF-A0AA42U4N8-F1
#
_entry.id   AF-A0AA42U4N8-F1
#
_cell.length_a   1.000
_cell.length_b   1.000
_cell.length_c   1.000
_cell.angle_alpha   90.00
_cell.angle_beta   90.00
_cell.angle_gamma   90.00
#
_symmetry.space_group_name_H-M   'P 1'
#
loop_
_entity.id
_entity.type
_entity.pdbx_description
1 polymer ?
#
loop_
_entity_poly.entity_id
_entity_poly.type
_entity_poly.pdbx_seq_one_letter_code
_entity_poly.pdbx_strand_id
1 'polypeptide(L)'
;MPNDLPTIPLHLWNWGIQNRTGKLRNVPEEALRIALLPRTKITISDLGIKAFGLYYLAKEVLDLGWLHRKTGSSRPQNLEAAYDPYTMNKIYIFPKDNSLEYWIGSLSDRSREFLDCTLWEIKEKQKAQKESLIQHELEASKKRRELEAFITKKLKTKNVNSPIKPSQRIAEITENKAKEKNSERKAKVKKQKIVHTNIIPMPKLKTSIKPQDAEAVHYPDLTDELFGEDD
;
A
#
# COMPACT_ATOMS: atom_id res chain seq x y z
N MET A 1 -18.38 -56.09 -49.09
CA MET A 1 -17.06 -55.54 -49.47
C MET A 1 -16.81 -55.93 -50.92
N PRO A 2 -16.18 -55.08 -51.75
CA PRO A 2 -15.82 -55.44 -53.12
C PRO A 2 -14.78 -56.56 -53.11
N ASN A 3 -14.89 -57.49 -54.06
CA ASN A 3 -13.93 -58.60 -54.19
C ASN A 3 -12.57 -58.15 -54.78
N ASP A 4 -12.52 -56.97 -55.38
CA ASP A 4 -11.32 -56.35 -55.98
C ASP A 4 -10.54 -55.45 -54.99
N LEU A 5 -10.97 -55.39 -53.72
CA LEU A 5 -10.29 -54.59 -52.71
C LEU A 5 -9.09 -55.36 -52.15
N PRO A 6 -7.85 -54.82 -52.25
CA PRO A 6 -6.69 -55.49 -51.71
C PRO A 6 -6.81 -55.66 -50.19
N THR A 7 -6.34 -56.79 -49.68
CA THR A 7 -6.32 -57.12 -48.23
C THR A 7 -5.23 -56.35 -47.46
N ILE A 8 -4.95 -55.12 -47.89
CA ILE A 8 -4.00 -54.21 -47.26
C ILE A 8 -4.77 -53.38 -46.23
N PRO A 9 -4.35 -53.35 -44.94
CA PRO A 9 -5.08 -52.64 -43.88
C PRO A 9 -5.41 -51.18 -44.21
N LEU A 10 -4.50 -50.45 -44.85
CA LEU A 10 -4.73 -49.05 -45.25
C LEU A 10 -5.88 -48.91 -46.27
N HIS A 11 -5.96 -49.81 -47.24
CA HIS A 11 -7.00 -49.81 -48.27
C HIS A 11 -8.36 -50.24 -47.69
N LEU A 12 -8.36 -51.26 -46.84
CA LEU A 12 -9.53 -51.70 -46.09
C LEU A 12 -10.06 -50.58 -45.17
N TRP A 13 -9.17 -49.84 -44.52
CA TRP A 13 -9.50 -48.70 -43.67
C TRP A 13 -10.12 -47.54 -44.47
N ASN A 14 -9.48 -47.10 -45.55
CA ASN A 14 -9.99 -46.02 -46.40
C ASN A 14 -11.35 -46.38 -47.00
N TRP A 15 -11.51 -47.61 -47.48
CA TRP A 15 -12.79 -48.11 -47.97
C TRP A 15 -13.84 -48.17 -46.86
N GLY A 16 -13.45 -48.58 -45.65
CA GLY A 16 -14.31 -48.59 -44.46
C GLY A 16 -14.79 -47.19 -44.05
N ILE A 17 -13.90 -46.20 -44.04
CA ILE A 17 -14.22 -44.79 -43.76
C ILE A 17 -15.27 -44.25 -44.74
N GLN A 18 -15.18 -44.63 -46.02
CA GLN A 18 -16.12 -44.19 -47.05
C GLN A 18 -17.46 -44.93 -47.03
N ASN A 19 -17.47 -46.24 -46.73
CA ASN A 19 -18.63 -47.11 -47.01
C ASN A 19 -19.26 -47.77 -45.77
N ARG A 20 -18.58 -47.83 -44.62
CA ARG A 20 -19.07 -48.54 -43.41
C ARG A 20 -19.17 -47.65 -42.18
N THR A 21 -18.45 -46.55 -42.10
CA THR A 21 -18.47 -45.71 -40.92
C THR A 21 -19.72 -44.82 -40.93
N GLY A 22 -20.44 -44.77 -39.80
CA GLY A 22 -21.57 -43.87 -39.59
C GLY A 22 -21.17 -42.39 -39.54
N LYS A 23 -21.91 -41.55 -38.79
CA LYS A 23 -21.67 -40.09 -38.68
C LYS A 23 -20.30 -39.74 -38.06
N LEU A 24 -19.21 -39.87 -38.80
CA LEU A 24 -17.95 -39.21 -38.48
C LEU A 24 -18.21 -37.70 -38.45
N ARG A 25 -17.83 -37.06 -37.34
CA ARG A 25 -17.94 -35.62 -37.23
C ARG A 25 -16.67 -35.01 -37.80
N ASN A 26 -16.83 -34.23 -38.87
CA ASN A 26 -15.75 -33.38 -39.34
C ASN A 26 -15.70 -32.14 -38.42
N VAL A 27 -14.52 -31.85 -37.87
CA VAL A 27 -14.29 -30.74 -36.94
C VAL A 27 -13.21 -29.84 -37.53
N PRO A 28 -13.39 -28.50 -37.52
CA PRO A 28 -12.35 -27.60 -38.01
C PRO A 28 -11.09 -27.74 -37.15
N GLU A 29 -9.93 -27.79 -37.82
CA GLU A 29 -8.62 -28.02 -37.20
C GLU A 29 -8.33 -27.02 -36.07
N GLU A 30 -8.65 -25.74 -36.26
CA GLU A 30 -8.42 -24.71 -35.24
C GLU A 30 -9.24 -24.94 -33.97
N ALA A 31 -10.52 -25.30 -34.08
CA ALA A 31 -11.35 -25.58 -32.93
C ALA A 31 -10.87 -26.83 -32.18
N LEU A 32 -10.38 -27.83 -32.92
CA LEU A 32 -9.75 -29.01 -32.33
C LEU A 32 -8.47 -28.64 -31.57
N ARG A 33 -7.59 -27.84 -32.18
CA ARG A 33 -6.36 -27.36 -31.54
C ARG A 33 -6.65 -26.61 -30.25
N ILE A 34 -7.64 -25.73 -30.26
CA ILE A 34 -8.06 -24.94 -29.09
C ILE A 34 -8.69 -25.85 -28.01
N ALA A 35 -9.48 -26.85 -28.41
CA ALA A 35 -10.07 -27.79 -27.47
C ALA A 35 -9.04 -28.66 -26.73
N LEU A 36 -7.85 -28.87 -27.32
CA LEU A 36 -6.74 -29.60 -26.71
C LEU A 36 -5.89 -28.76 -25.74
N LEU A 37 -6.07 -27.44 -25.72
CA LEU A 37 -5.32 -26.57 -24.82
C LEU A 37 -5.74 -26.77 -23.35
N PRO A 38 -4.83 -26.51 -22.39
CA PRO A 38 -5.14 -26.52 -20.98
C PRO A 38 -6.31 -25.60 -20.65
N ARG A 39 -7.26 -26.10 -19.85
CA ARG A 39 -8.43 -25.35 -19.40
C ARG A 39 -8.24 -24.77 -18.01
N THR A 40 -8.85 -23.62 -17.78
CA THR A 40 -8.91 -22.96 -16.48
C THR A 40 -10.29 -22.37 -16.26
N LYS A 41 -10.71 -22.28 -14.99
CA LYS A 41 -11.92 -21.57 -14.61
C LYS A 41 -11.66 -20.07 -14.63
N ILE A 42 -12.57 -19.32 -15.22
CA ILE A 42 -12.49 -17.88 -15.32
C ILE A 42 -13.67 -17.23 -14.61
N THR A 43 -13.47 -15.98 -14.20
CA THR A 43 -14.51 -15.18 -13.54
C THR A 43 -14.70 -13.88 -14.31
N ILE A 44 -15.93 -13.41 -14.45
CA ILE A 44 -16.19 -12.13 -15.11
C ILE A 44 -16.28 -11.04 -14.03
N SER A 45 -15.50 -9.98 -14.23
CA SER A 45 -15.51 -8.76 -13.43
C SER A 45 -16.03 -7.60 -14.28
N ASP A 46 -16.25 -6.45 -13.65
CA ASP A 46 -16.65 -5.22 -14.36
C ASP A 46 -15.52 -4.71 -15.28
N LEU A 47 -14.28 -5.08 -14.97
CA LEU A 47 -13.08 -4.72 -15.74
C LEU A 47 -12.83 -5.62 -16.94
N GLY A 48 -13.51 -6.78 -17.01
CA GLY A 48 -13.23 -7.81 -18.00
C GLY A 48 -13.23 -9.21 -17.41
N ILE A 49 -12.80 -10.15 -18.24
CA ILE A 49 -12.68 -11.57 -17.91
C ILE A 49 -11.37 -11.78 -17.16
N LYS A 50 -11.45 -12.31 -15.94
CA LYS A 50 -10.30 -12.52 -15.06
C LYS A 50 -9.82 -13.96 -15.13
N ALA A 51 -8.56 -14.13 -15.48
CA ALA A 51 -7.84 -15.41 -15.47
C ALA A 51 -6.41 -15.19 -14.96
N PHE A 52 -5.90 -16.02 -14.05
CA PHE A 52 -4.53 -15.91 -13.51
C PHE A 52 -4.14 -14.51 -12.97
N GLY A 53 -5.11 -13.73 -12.49
CA GLY A 53 -4.88 -12.35 -12.04
C GLY A 53 -4.80 -11.31 -13.17
N LEU A 54 -4.87 -11.73 -14.42
CA LEU A 54 -4.92 -10.88 -15.62
C LEU A 54 -6.36 -10.60 -16.02
N TYR A 55 -6.55 -9.54 -16.83
CA TYR A 55 -7.85 -9.16 -17.36
C TYR A 55 -7.85 -9.26 -18.88
N TYR A 56 -8.90 -9.84 -19.43
CA TYR A 56 -9.11 -10.04 -20.85
C TYR A 56 -10.43 -9.42 -21.29
N LEU A 57 -10.50 -9.00 -22.54
CA LEU A 57 -11.70 -8.47 -23.17
C LEU A 57 -12.03 -9.31 -24.40
N ALA A 58 -13.30 -9.68 -24.54
CA ALA A 58 -13.85 -10.34 -25.71
C ALA A 58 -15.02 -9.50 -26.21
N LYS A 59 -15.20 -9.44 -27.54
CA LYS A 59 -16.24 -8.62 -28.17
C LYS A 59 -17.63 -9.10 -27.77
N GLU A 60 -17.81 -10.41 -27.78
CA GLU A 60 -19.06 -11.08 -27.43
C GLU A 60 -19.48 -10.76 -25.98
N VAL A 61 -18.51 -10.68 -25.07
CA VAL A 61 -18.76 -10.34 -23.66
C VAL A 61 -19.14 -8.86 -23.48
N LEU A 62 -18.60 -7.98 -24.32
CA LEU A 62 -18.96 -6.57 -24.36
C LEU A 62 -20.39 -6.39 -24.92
N ASP A 63 -20.70 -7.06 -26.02
CA ASP A 63 -22.00 -6.99 -26.70
C ASP A 63 -23.13 -7.54 -25.81
N LEU A 64 -22.87 -8.63 -25.08
CA LEU A 64 -23.79 -9.19 -24.09
C LEU A 64 -23.91 -8.33 -22.82
N GLY A 65 -23.08 -7.29 -22.69
CA GLY A 65 -23.13 -6.34 -21.58
C GLY A 65 -22.72 -6.92 -20.23
N TRP A 66 -22.03 -8.06 -20.20
CA TRP A 66 -21.68 -8.76 -18.95
C TRP A 66 -20.71 -8.00 -18.04
N LEU A 67 -20.01 -7.00 -18.59
CA LEU A 67 -19.10 -6.12 -17.84
C LEU A 67 -19.85 -5.01 -17.07
N HIS A 68 -21.12 -4.76 -17.37
CA HIS A 68 -21.88 -3.73 -16.66
C HIS A 68 -22.24 -4.19 -15.25
N ARG A 69 -22.04 -3.30 -14.27
CA ARG A 69 -22.48 -3.48 -12.88
C ARG A 69 -23.99 -3.30 -12.79
N LYS A 70 -24.77 -4.30 -13.18
CA LYS A 70 -26.22 -4.36 -12.90
C LYS A 70 -26.50 -5.50 -11.94
N THR A 71 -27.17 -5.18 -10.83
CA THR A 71 -27.57 -6.10 -9.74
C THR A 71 -28.54 -7.21 -10.18
N GLY A 72 -28.93 -7.26 -11.47
CA GLY A 72 -29.81 -8.28 -12.06
C GLY A 72 -29.32 -8.84 -13.40
N SER A 73 -28.07 -8.55 -13.83
CA SER A 73 -27.53 -9.21 -15.01
C SER A 73 -27.15 -10.66 -14.67
N SER A 74 -27.71 -11.63 -15.39
CA SER A 74 -27.34 -13.04 -15.28
C SER A 74 -25.91 -13.24 -15.82
N ARG A 75 -24.92 -13.01 -14.97
CA ARG A 75 -23.51 -13.25 -15.28
C ARG A 75 -23.22 -14.73 -15.02
N PRO A 76 -22.75 -15.49 -16.02
CA PRO A 76 -22.35 -16.88 -15.78
C PRO A 76 -21.16 -16.92 -14.82
N GLN A 77 -21.24 -17.79 -13.81
CA GLN A 77 -20.24 -17.90 -12.74
C GLN A 77 -19.14 -18.93 -13.04
N ASN A 78 -19.48 -19.96 -13.81
CA ASN A 78 -18.60 -21.11 -14.05
C ASN A 78 -18.22 -21.20 -15.53
N LEU A 79 -17.53 -20.18 -16.05
CA LEU A 79 -17.00 -20.25 -17.40
C LEU A 79 -15.60 -20.88 -17.39
N GLU A 80 -15.30 -21.60 -18.46
CA GLU A 80 -13.97 -22.14 -18.71
C GLU A 80 -13.32 -21.40 -19.88
N ALA A 81 -12.01 -21.24 -19.80
CA ALA A 81 -11.20 -20.77 -20.92
C ALA A 81 -10.01 -21.71 -21.14
N ALA A 82 -9.72 -21.96 -22.41
CA ALA A 82 -8.46 -22.51 -22.86
C ALA A 82 -7.41 -21.40 -22.98
N TYR A 83 -6.16 -21.74 -22.71
CA TYR A 83 -5.04 -20.81 -22.84
C TYR A 83 -3.79 -21.56 -23.28
N ASP A 84 -2.84 -20.82 -23.88
CA ASP A 84 -1.51 -21.32 -24.15
C ASP A 84 -0.57 -20.92 -23.00
N PRO A 85 0.10 -21.87 -22.31
CA PRO A 85 1.07 -21.55 -21.25
C PRO A 85 2.23 -20.65 -21.70
N TYR A 86 2.58 -20.69 -22.99
CA TYR A 86 3.69 -19.90 -23.55
C TYR A 86 3.29 -18.49 -23.95
N THR A 87 2.02 -18.27 -24.34
CA THR A 87 1.54 -16.96 -24.79
C THR A 87 0.25 -16.57 -24.08
N MET A 88 0.32 -15.56 -23.20
CA MET A 88 -0.84 -15.07 -22.44
C MET A 88 -1.55 -13.87 -23.07
N ASN A 89 -1.26 -13.55 -24.33
CA ASN A 89 -1.91 -12.43 -25.02
C ASN A 89 -3.39 -12.70 -25.34
N LYS A 90 -3.73 -13.97 -25.53
CA LYS A 90 -5.06 -14.41 -25.95
C LYS A 90 -5.51 -15.60 -25.12
N ILE A 91 -6.80 -15.62 -24.81
CA ILE A 91 -7.48 -16.76 -24.22
C ILE A 91 -8.70 -17.11 -25.05
N TYR A 92 -9.11 -18.38 -24.99
CA TYR A 92 -10.26 -18.89 -25.72
C TYR A 92 -11.35 -19.26 -24.73
N ILE A 93 -12.44 -18.50 -24.71
CA ILE A 93 -13.53 -18.67 -23.74
C ILE A 93 -14.56 -19.63 -24.32
N PHE A 94 -15.00 -20.60 -23.52
CA PHE A 94 -16.07 -21.51 -23.89
C PHE A 94 -17.38 -21.10 -23.20
N PRO A 95 -18.37 -20.56 -23.93
CA PRO A 95 -19.63 -20.11 -23.35
C PRO A 95 -20.57 -21.27 -22.97
N LYS A 96 -20.43 -22.42 -23.62
CA LYS A 96 -21.24 -23.63 -23.37
C LYS A 96 -20.33 -24.80 -23.05
N ASP A 97 -20.71 -25.57 -22.05
CA ASP A 97 -20.02 -26.80 -21.71
C ASP A 97 -20.11 -27.81 -22.86
N ASN A 98 -19.02 -28.53 -23.09
CA ASN A 98 -18.90 -29.58 -24.11
C ASN A 98 -19.17 -29.13 -25.56
N SER A 99 -19.07 -27.82 -25.83
CA SER A 99 -19.14 -27.25 -27.18
C SER A 99 -17.74 -26.93 -27.72
N LEU A 100 -17.61 -26.96 -29.04
CA LEU A 100 -16.44 -26.47 -29.79
C LEU A 100 -16.57 -24.97 -30.13
N GLU A 101 -17.70 -24.35 -29.80
CA GLU A 101 -17.89 -22.90 -29.90
C GLU A 101 -16.98 -22.20 -28.89
N TYR A 102 -16.16 -21.26 -29.36
CA TYR A 102 -15.26 -20.49 -28.53
C TYR A 102 -15.31 -19.01 -28.92
N TRP A 103 -14.98 -18.14 -27.96
CA TRP A 103 -14.78 -16.71 -28.17
C TRP A 103 -13.32 -16.35 -27.90
N ILE A 104 -12.80 -15.37 -28.62
CA ILE A 104 -11.41 -14.94 -28.48
C ILE A 104 -11.36 -13.73 -27.55
N GLY A 105 -10.69 -13.90 -26.41
CA GLY A 105 -10.40 -12.81 -25.48
C GLY A 105 -8.96 -12.31 -25.67
N SER A 106 -8.78 -11.01 -25.93
CA SER A 106 -7.47 -10.36 -25.96
C SER A 106 -7.14 -9.75 -24.59
N LEU A 107 -5.85 -9.70 -24.24
CA LEU A 107 -5.40 -9.06 -23.02
C LEU A 107 -5.85 -7.59 -22.95
N SER A 108 -6.38 -7.18 -21.80
CA SER A 108 -6.85 -5.81 -21.56
C SER A 108 -5.67 -4.87 -21.29
N ASP A 109 -5.85 -3.58 -21.58
CA ASP A 109 -4.88 -2.51 -21.30
C ASP A 109 -4.41 -2.48 -19.84
N ARG A 110 -5.29 -2.85 -18.90
CA ARG A 110 -4.94 -2.92 -17.48
C ARG A 110 -3.81 -3.90 -17.19
N SER A 111 -3.77 -5.02 -17.90
CA SER A 111 -2.76 -6.08 -17.76
C SER A 111 -1.69 -6.02 -18.85
N ARG A 112 -1.55 -4.87 -19.51
CA ARG A 112 -0.58 -4.63 -20.59
C ARG A 112 0.88 -4.92 -20.19
N GLU A 113 1.21 -4.80 -18.90
CA GLU A 113 2.53 -5.16 -18.36
C GLU A 113 2.95 -6.61 -18.69
N PHE A 114 1.97 -7.49 -18.90
CA PHE A 114 2.17 -8.92 -19.12
C PHE A 114 2.01 -9.33 -20.59
N LEU A 115 2.04 -8.38 -21.53
CA LEU A 115 2.11 -8.69 -22.95
C LEU A 115 3.35 -9.53 -23.25
N ASP A 116 3.18 -10.52 -24.13
CA ASP A 116 4.21 -11.45 -24.60
C ASP A 116 4.94 -12.23 -23.49
N CYS A 117 4.39 -12.23 -22.28
CA CYS A 117 4.93 -13.01 -21.17
C CYS A 117 4.33 -14.43 -21.15
N THR A 118 5.16 -15.38 -20.73
CA THR A 118 4.73 -16.74 -20.43
C THR A 118 3.99 -16.80 -19.09
N LEU A 119 3.21 -17.86 -18.86
CA LEU A 119 2.50 -18.02 -17.58
C LEU A 119 3.45 -18.05 -16.38
N TRP A 120 4.65 -18.59 -16.56
CA TRP A 120 5.65 -18.71 -15.50
C TRP A 120 6.20 -17.35 -15.08
N GLU A 121 6.59 -16.51 -16.05
CA GLU A 121 7.07 -15.14 -15.78
C GLU A 121 5.98 -14.29 -15.12
N ILE A 122 4.72 -14.45 -15.54
CA ILE A 122 3.59 -13.76 -14.92
C ILE A 122 3.48 -14.15 -13.44
N LYS A 123 3.51 -15.46 -13.14
CA LYS A 123 3.42 -15.95 -11.75
C LYS A 123 4.60 -15.48 -10.91
N GLU A 124 5.80 -15.44 -11.47
CA GLU A 124 7.00 -14.96 -10.81
C GLU A 124 6.90 -13.46 -10.47
N LYS A 125 6.54 -12.63 -11.46
CA LYS A 125 6.31 -11.19 -11.26
C LYS A 125 5.23 -10.93 -10.20
N GLN A 126 4.10 -11.64 -10.28
CA GLN A 126 3.02 -11.51 -9.29
C GLN A 126 3.47 -11.91 -7.88
N LYS A 127 4.30 -12.96 -7.76
CA LYS A 127 4.86 -13.39 -6.48
C LYS A 127 5.76 -12.29 -5.90
N ALA A 128 6.66 -11.73 -6.68
CA ALA A 128 7.53 -10.63 -6.26
C ALA A 128 6.73 -9.37 -5.85
N GLN A 129 5.71 -9.00 -6.63
CA GLN A 129 4.81 -7.88 -6.30
C GLN A 129 4.09 -8.13 -4.96
N LYS A 130 3.59 -9.35 -4.74
CA LYS A 130 2.90 -9.71 -3.49
C LYS A 130 3.85 -9.68 -2.29
N GLU A 131 5.08 -10.19 -2.43
CA GLU A 131 6.08 -10.16 -1.35
C GLU A 131 6.45 -8.72 -0.96
N SER A 132 6.66 -7.85 -1.94
CA SER A 132 6.92 -6.41 -1.70
C SER A 132 5.74 -5.73 -0.99
N LEU A 133 4.51 -6.00 -1.43
CA LEU A 133 3.31 -5.44 -0.79
C LEU A 133 3.17 -5.89 0.67
N ILE A 134 3.43 -7.17 0.97
CA ILE A 134 3.37 -7.69 2.35
C ILE A 134 4.39 -6.98 3.25
N GLN A 135 5.61 -6.76 2.76
CA GLN A 135 6.63 -6.04 3.51
C GLN A 135 6.19 -4.59 3.80
N HIS A 136 5.65 -3.92 2.79
CA HIS A 136 5.19 -2.54 2.91
C HIS A 136 3.95 -2.41 3.83
N GLU A 137 3.04 -3.37 3.79
CA GLU A 137 1.89 -3.43 4.69
C GLU A 137 2.32 -3.67 6.15
N LEU A 138 3.29 -4.55 6.36
CA LEU A 138 3.84 -4.82 7.68
C LEU A 138 4.52 -3.57 8.26
N GLU A 139 5.30 -2.84 7.46
CA GLU A 139 5.89 -1.57 7.86
C GLU A 139 4.82 -0.52 8.16
N ALA A 140 3.84 -0.35 7.29
CA ALA A 140 2.72 0.57 7.50
C ALA A 140 1.96 0.26 8.80
N SER A 141 1.74 -1.03 9.10
CA SER A 141 1.08 -1.47 10.34
C SER A 141 1.90 -1.12 11.59
N LYS A 142 3.23 -1.26 11.54
CA LYS A 142 4.14 -0.88 12.63
C LYS A 142 4.08 0.62 12.86
N LYS A 143 4.15 1.42 11.79
CA LYS A 143 4.06 2.89 11.87
C LYS A 143 2.72 3.37 12.39
N ARG A 144 1.63 2.72 11.98
CA ARG A 144 0.30 2.99 12.53
C ARG A 144 0.22 2.72 14.03
N ARG A 145 0.80 1.62 14.51
CA ARG A 145 0.88 1.32 15.94
C ARG A 145 1.74 2.32 16.72
N GLU A 146 2.88 2.73 16.16
CA GLU A 146 3.73 3.79 16.75
C GLU A 146 2.97 5.10 16.90
N LEU A 147 2.21 5.50 15.88
CA LEU A 147 1.35 6.69 15.89
C LEU A 147 0.26 6.59 16.97
N GLU A 148 -0.46 5.47 17.04
CA GLU A 148 -1.50 5.24 18.06
C GLU A 148 -0.90 5.27 19.49
N ALA A 149 0.27 4.66 19.69
CA ALA A 149 1.00 4.72 20.96
C ALA A 149 1.43 6.16 21.31
N PHE A 150 1.84 6.96 20.33
CA PHE A 150 2.18 8.37 20.54
C PHE A 150 0.94 9.21 20.91
N ILE A 151 -0.18 9.02 20.19
CA ILE A 151 -1.44 9.71 20.46
C ILE A 151 -1.94 9.37 21.88
N THR A 152 -1.97 8.09 22.25
CA THR A 152 -2.40 7.65 23.58
C THR A 152 -1.51 8.20 24.69
N LYS A 153 -0.18 8.25 24.50
CA LYS A 153 0.74 8.92 25.44
C LYS A 153 0.40 10.40 25.60
N LYS A 154 0.18 11.13 24.50
CA LYS A 154 -0.18 12.56 24.54
C LYS A 154 -1.52 12.81 25.22
N LEU A 155 -2.53 11.98 24.96
CA LEU A 155 -3.84 12.07 25.63
C LEU A 155 -3.72 11.82 27.14
N LYS A 156 -2.97 10.79 27.55
CA LYS A 156 -2.71 10.52 28.98
C LYS A 156 -2.01 11.69 29.68
N THR A 157 -1.02 12.32 29.04
CA THR A 157 -0.36 13.50 29.62
C THR A 157 -1.26 14.74 29.66
N LYS A 158 -2.22 14.87 28.74
CA LYS A 158 -3.10 16.05 28.65
C LYS A 158 -4.28 15.97 29.61
N ASN A 159 -4.76 14.76 29.93
CA ASN A 159 -5.87 14.52 30.87
C ASN A 159 -5.51 14.71 32.36
N VAL A 160 -4.31 15.20 32.69
CA VAL A 160 -3.93 15.52 34.08
C VAL A 160 -4.47 16.89 34.51
N ASN A 161 -4.96 17.72 33.58
CA ASN A 161 -5.57 19.01 33.93
C ASN A 161 -7.10 18.88 33.93
N SER A 162 -7.66 18.80 35.14
CA SER A 162 -9.07 18.97 35.45
C SER A 162 -9.62 20.32 34.94
N PRO A 163 -10.94 20.56 34.94
CA PRO A 163 -11.51 21.83 34.48
C PRO A 163 -11.08 22.96 35.44
N ILE A 164 -9.98 23.63 35.10
CA ILE A 164 -9.50 24.81 35.82
C ILE A 164 -10.52 25.93 35.60
N LYS A 165 -11.04 26.52 36.69
CA LYS A 165 -11.92 27.70 36.63
C LYS A 165 -11.21 28.81 35.83
N PRO A 166 -11.90 29.61 35.02
CA PRO A 166 -11.27 30.62 34.17
C PRO A 166 -10.35 31.58 34.93
N SER A 167 -10.67 31.89 36.19
CA SER A 167 -9.84 32.71 37.09
C SER A 167 -8.50 32.06 37.47
N GLN A 168 -8.47 30.76 37.79
CA GLN A 168 -7.22 30.04 38.08
C GLN A 168 -6.31 29.94 36.86
N ARG A 169 -6.90 29.80 35.67
CA ARG A 169 -6.14 29.76 34.41
C ARG A 169 -5.38 31.06 34.16
N ILE A 170 -5.95 32.21 34.54
CA ILE A 170 -5.31 33.52 34.37
C ILE A 170 -4.15 33.70 35.37
N ALA A 171 -4.30 33.25 36.61
CA ALA A 171 -3.24 33.31 37.63
C ALA A 171 -2.06 32.37 37.32
N GLU A 172 -2.30 31.21 36.71
CA GLU A 172 -1.24 30.27 36.33
C GLU A 172 -0.38 30.75 35.15
N ILE A 173 -0.86 31.70 34.33
CA ILE A 173 -0.10 32.23 33.17
C ILE A 173 1.15 32.99 33.64
N THR A 174 1.03 33.84 34.66
CA THR A 174 2.17 34.60 35.19
C THR A 174 3.22 33.69 35.80
N GLU A 175 2.79 32.65 36.54
CA GLU A 175 3.69 31.67 37.15
C GLU A 175 4.39 30.79 36.09
N ASN A 176 3.65 30.30 35.09
CA ASN A 176 4.21 29.52 33.98
C ASN A 176 5.19 30.36 33.14
N LYS A 177 4.88 31.64 32.88
CA LYS A 177 5.77 32.56 32.18
C LYS A 177 7.06 32.81 32.96
N ALA A 178 6.99 32.94 34.28
CA ALA A 178 8.16 33.09 35.14
C ALA A 178 9.02 31.80 35.16
N LYS A 179 8.38 30.62 35.22
CA LYS A 179 9.05 29.30 35.16
C LYS A 179 9.78 29.10 33.83
N GLU A 180 9.12 29.36 32.69
CA GLU A 180 9.71 29.26 31.35
C GLU A 180 10.86 30.25 31.16
N LYS A 181 10.71 31.50 31.63
CA LYS A 181 11.79 32.50 31.61
C LYS A 181 13.00 32.05 32.42
N ASN A 182 12.79 31.36 33.54
CA ASN A 182 13.88 30.87 34.39
C ASN A 182 14.57 29.63 33.80
N SER A 183 13.82 28.70 33.19
CA SER A 183 14.41 27.56 32.47
C SER A 183 15.26 28.02 31.29
N GLU A 184 14.78 29.00 30.52
CA GLU A 184 15.53 29.59 29.40
C GLU A 184 16.83 30.29 29.87
N ARG A 185 16.77 31.04 30.97
CA ARG A 185 17.97 31.64 31.61
C ARG A 185 18.98 30.57 32.02
N LYS A 186 18.54 29.50 32.70
CA LYS A 186 19.42 28.40 33.12
C LYS A 186 20.04 27.65 31.93
N ALA A 187 19.29 27.47 30.84
CA ALA A 187 19.79 26.82 29.63
C ALA A 187 20.82 27.67 28.88
N LYS A 188 20.66 29.00 28.87
CA LYS A 188 21.60 29.93 28.24
C LYS A 188 22.90 30.14 29.05
N VAL A 189 22.87 29.93 30.36
CA VAL A 189 24.09 29.92 31.18
C VAL A 189 24.89 28.65 30.90
N LYS A 190 25.77 28.71 29.88
CA LYS A 190 26.85 27.71 29.72
C LYS A 190 27.71 27.77 30.98
N LYS A 191 27.63 26.75 31.83
CA LYS A 191 28.60 26.54 32.91
C LYS A 191 29.97 26.36 32.25
N GLN A 192 30.78 27.40 32.27
CA GLN A 192 32.18 27.29 31.91
C GLN A 192 32.79 26.27 32.87
N LYS A 193 33.29 25.14 32.35
CA LYS A 193 34.08 24.21 33.15
C LYS A 193 35.29 25.00 33.64
N ILE A 194 35.40 25.16 34.95
CA ILE A 194 36.57 25.74 35.59
C ILE A 194 37.71 24.76 35.30
N VAL A 195 38.52 25.07 34.29
CA VAL A 195 39.78 24.38 34.07
C VAL A 195 40.68 24.83 35.19
N HIS A 196 41.23 23.88 35.95
CA HIS A 196 42.05 24.12 37.13
C HIS A 196 43.35 24.84 36.73
N THR A 197 43.32 26.16 36.62
CA THR A 197 44.53 26.98 36.51
C THR A 197 44.99 27.35 37.92
N ASN A 198 46.29 27.24 38.19
CA ASN A 198 46.89 27.61 39.47
C ASN A 198 46.58 29.07 39.81
N ILE A 199 45.60 29.30 40.68
CA ILE A 199 45.24 30.61 41.20
C ILE A 199 46.18 30.90 42.37
N ILE A 200 47.04 31.91 42.21
CA ILE A 200 47.84 32.48 43.30
C ILE A 200 46.87 33.20 44.25
N PRO A 201 46.78 32.83 45.55
CA PRO A 201 45.87 33.50 46.46
C PRO A 201 46.36 34.90 46.80
N MET A 202 45.47 35.88 46.68
CA MET A 202 45.72 37.28 47.06
C MET A 202 45.97 37.39 48.58
N PRO A 203 46.99 38.12 49.04
CA PRO A 203 47.27 38.28 50.46
C PRO A 203 46.13 39.06 51.14
N LYS A 204 45.55 38.48 52.20
CA LYS A 204 44.52 39.12 53.01
C LYS A 204 45.15 40.25 53.84
N LEU A 205 44.67 41.48 53.63
CA LEU A 205 45.00 42.63 54.47
C LEU A 205 44.49 42.38 55.90
N LYS A 206 45.38 42.38 56.90
CA LYS A 206 44.99 42.41 58.31
C LYS A 206 44.79 43.86 58.72
N THR A 207 43.54 44.27 58.93
CA THR A 207 43.23 45.39 59.83
C THR A 207 41.87 45.17 60.46
N SER A 208 41.89 45.15 61.79
CA SER A 208 40.72 45.12 62.67
C SER A 208 40.03 46.48 62.60
N ILE A 209 38.82 46.52 62.06
CA ILE A 209 37.93 47.68 62.16
C ILE A 209 36.59 47.14 62.63
N LYS A 210 36.13 47.68 63.78
CA LYS A 210 34.85 47.36 64.41
C LYS A 210 33.70 47.60 63.42
N PRO A 211 32.58 46.86 63.53
CA PRO A 211 31.41 47.11 62.69
C PRO A 211 30.82 48.47 63.09
N GLN A 212 31.05 49.48 62.26
CA GLN A 212 30.15 50.63 62.17
C GLN A 212 29.01 50.22 61.26
N ASP A 213 27.80 50.59 61.67
CA ASP A 213 26.54 50.31 61.00
C ASP A 213 26.66 50.50 59.49
N ALA A 214 26.36 49.44 58.74
CA ALA A 214 26.23 49.52 57.29
C ALA A 214 24.97 50.35 57.00
N GLU A 215 25.17 51.66 56.92
CA GLU A 215 24.25 52.60 56.29
C GLU A 215 23.76 51.96 54.99
N ALA A 216 22.46 51.69 54.93
CA ALA A 216 21.84 51.13 53.75
C ALA A 216 22.08 52.13 52.62
N VAL A 217 23.01 51.80 51.72
CA VAL A 217 23.25 52.58 50.50
C VAL A 217 22.00 52.44 49.66
N HIS A 218 21.04 53.33 49.89
CA HIS A 218 19.85 53.46 49.08
C HIS A 218 20.31 53.96 47.72
N TYR A 219 20.37 53.08 46.74
CA TYR A 219 20.55 53.49 45.36
C TYR A 219 19.39 54.43 45.01
N PRO A 220 19.64 55.62 44.45
CA PRO A 220 18.57 56.51 44.02
C PRO A 220 17.68 55.74 43.03
N ASP A 221 16.38 55.74 43.29
CA ASP A 221 15.40 55.14 42.38
C ASP A 221 15.10 56.17 41.28
N LEU A 222 15.80 56.06 40.13
CA LEU A 222 15.63 56.96 38.96
C LEU A 222 14.43 56.58 38.09
N THR A 223 13.48 55.78 38.61
CA THR A 223 12.32 55.37 37.82
C THR A 223 11.40 56.54 37.47
N ASP A 224 11.28 57.55 38.34
CA ASP A 224 10.48 58.74 38.07
C ASP A 224 11.12 59.66 37.01
N GLU A 225 12.46 59.73 36.90
CA GLU A 225 13.15 60.55 35.89
C GLU A 225 13.09 59.94 34.48
N LEU A 226 12.89 58.62 34.37
CA LEU A 226 12.84 57.91 33.09
C LEU A 226 11.43 57.84 32.49
N PHE A 227 10.39 58.01 33.31
CA PHE A 227 8.99 57.78 32.92
C PHE A 227 8.01 58.88 33.38
N GLY A 228 8.48 59.95 34.02
CA GLY A 228 7.67 61.14 34.25
C GLY A 228 7.28 61.78 32.92
N GLU A 229 5.98 62.02 32.72
CA GLU A 229 5.49 62.87 31.62
C GLU A 229 5.98 64.30 31.87
N ASP A 230 6.77 64.84 30.94
CA ASP A 230 7.04 66.27 30.85
C ASP A 230 5.70 66.97 30.52
N ASP A 231 5.16 67.74 31.47
CA ASP A 231 4.05 68.69 31.26
C ASP A 231 4.46 69.86 30.35
#